data_AF-A0A2R8BQX7-F1
#
_entry.id   AF-A0A2R8BQX7-F1
#
_cell.length_a   1.000
_cell.length_b   1.000
_cell.length_c   1.000
_cell.angle_alpha   90.00
_cell.angle_beta   90.00
_cell.angle_gamma   90.00
#
_symmetry.space_group_name_H-M   'P 1'
#
loop_
_entity.id
_entity.type
_entity.pdbx_description
1 polymer ?
#
loop_
_entity_poly.entity_id
_entity_poly.type
_entity_poly.pdbx_seq_one_letter_code
_entity_poly.pdbx_strand_id
1 'polypeptide(L)'
;MAMTRLARWAARSPAPVFAAIGPGRQAETERLLARPGLRRAATPRDAAILLVAGDLPGDTAEALSHVHDQLPHPRATLRWQADAPDAIAARIETAWRDICAGERDEDDHLPDEPPNAWKGIGPHGQGGKGMMGGTPYGRPMAMTGTDIRDGLRLDRYTARFGPFLPMLPPGLVLQVTLQGDVICDLDVQAPPLAQAADADAPDLCAARMLRLLGLDRAAHRVMHGQSARALWLRGAVPKRIGRIDGTSARDRLIAWLAGDTVSVAPPDLPALLHGAEWAEAMLILASLPPSALIRAARGVEAA
;
A
#
# COMPACT_ATOMS: atom_id res chain seq x y z
N MET A 1 2.39 38.10 7.95
CA MET A 1 0.94 38.31 7.70
C MET A 1 0.38 37.47 6.54
N ALA A 2 1.02 37.44 5.36
CA ALA A 2 0.57 36.61 4.22
C ALA A 2 0.74 35.09 4.46
N MET A 3 1.89 34.65 4.99
CA MET A 3 2.12 33.23 5.33
C MET A 3 1.14 32.71 6.39
N THR A 4 0.81 33.53 7.40
CA THR A 4 -0.20 33.22 8.42
C THR A 4 -1.61 33.05 7.84
N ARG A 5 -1.94 33.74 6.74
CA ARG A 5 -3.21 33.59 6.03
C ARG A 5 -3.24 32.31 5.18
N LEU A 6 -2.13 31.99 4.52
CA LEU A 6 -1.98 30.74 3.75
C LEU A 6 -2.06 29.52 4.67
N ALA A 7 -1.35 29.53 5.81
CA ALA A 7 -1.43 28.49 6.84
C ALA A 7 -2.88 28.24 7.32
N ARG A 8 -3.61 29.33 7.62
CA ARG A 8 -5.02 29.24 8.03
C ARG A 8 -5.95 28.70 6.94
N TRP A 9 -5.61 28.94 5.68
CA TRP A 9 -6.36 28.39 4.54
C TRP A 9 -6.04 26.92 4.30
N ALA A 10 -4.76 26.54 4.38
CA ALA A 10 -4.32 25.15 4.30
C ALA A 10 -4.95 24.30 5.41
N ALA A 11 -5.02 24.83 6.63
CA ALA A 11 -5.68 24.21 7.78
C ALA A 11 -7.18 23.91 7.61
N ARG A 12 -7.83 24.43 6.55
CA ARG A 12 -9.22 24.11 6.20
C ARG A 12 -9.35 22.97 5.19
N SER A 13 -8.25 22.53 4.58
CA SER A 13 -8.26 21.38 3.69
C SER A 13 -8.36 20.09 4.51
N PRO A 14 -8.86 19.00 3.91
CA PRO A 14 -8.83 17.70 4.56
C PRO A 14 -7.41 17.26 4.90
N ALA A 15 -7.21 16.78 6.13
CA ALA A 15 -5.92 16.32 6.62
C ALA A 15 -5.38 15.15 5.78
N PRO A 16 -4.17 15.25 5.20
CA PRO A 16 -3.58 14.19 4.37
C PRO A 16 -2.93 13.11 5.25
N VAL A 17 -3.56 11.92 5.29
CA VAL A 17 -3.21 10.83 6.21
C VAL A 17 -2.75 9.60 5.45
N PHE A 18 -1.57 9.08 5.80
CA PHE A 18 -1.13 7.74 5.43
C PHE A 18 -1.33 6.81 6.62
N ALA A 19 -1.92 5.63 6.42
CA ALA A 19 -2.23 4.71 7.51
C ALA A 19 -1.36 3.44 7.47
N ALA A 20 -0.63 3.20 8.56
CA ALA A 20 -0.06 1.90 8.88
C ALA A 20 -1.09 1.12 9.71
N ILE A 21 -1.75 0.15 9.07
CA ILE A 21 -2.90 -0.57 9.64
C ILE A 21 -2.43 -1.85 10.33
N GLY A 22 -2.70 -1.97 11.62
CA GLY A 22 -2.44 -3.16 12.43
C GLY A 22 -3.55 -4.21 12.39
N PRO A 23 -3.41 -5.27 13.20
CA PRO A 23 -4.37 -6.35 13.26
C PRO A 23 -5.76 -5.87 13.69
N GLY A 24 -6.80 -6.31 12.96
CA GLY A 24 -8.20 -6.03 13.28
C GLY A 24 -8.69 -4.61 12.97
N ARG A 25 -7.84 -3.73 12.40
CA ARG A 25 -8.14 -2.30 12.23
C ARG A 25 -8.47 -1.87 10.81
N GLN A 26 -8.44 -2.79 9.83
CA GLN A 26 -8.61 -2.43 8.42
C GLN A 26 -9.95 -1.76 8.16
N ALA A 27 -11.07 -2.39 8.53
CA ALA A 27 -12.39 -1.87 8.22
C ALA A 27 -12.67 -0.51 8.90
N GLU A 28 -12.29 -0.37 10.16
CA GLU A 28 -12.45 0.86 10.93
C GLU A 28 -11.59 2.00 10.36
N THR A 29 -10.35 1.72 9.96
CA THR A 29 -9.44 2.70 9.35
C THR A 29 -9.93 3.15 7.99
N GLU A 30 -10.44 2.22 7.17
CA GLU A 30 -11.06 2.55 5.89
C GLU A 30 -12.22 3.52 6.07
N ARG A 31 -13.12 3.23 7.02
CA ARG A 31 -14.28 4.10 7.33
C ARG A 31 -13.84 5.45 7.91
N LEU A 32 -12.83 5.47 8.79
CA LEU A 32 -12.25 6.71 9.34
C LEU A 32 -11.77 7.62 8.19
N LEU A 33 -10.96 7.10 7.27
CA LEU A 33 -10.36 7.87 6.18
C LEU A 33 -11.36 8.29 5.09
N ALA A 34 -12.59 7.79 5.13
CA ALA A 34 -13.69 8.24 4.28
C ALA A 34 -14.48 9.42 4.86
N ARG A 35 -14.21 9.82 6.12
CA ARG A 35 -14.91 10.92 6.77
C ARG A 35 -14.58 12.27 6.12
N PRO A 36 -15.53 13.22 6.12
CA PRO A 36 -15.23 14.61 5.79
C PRO A 36 -14.09 15.14 6.67
N GLY A 37 -13.23 15.99 6.12
CA GLY A 37 -12.09 16.56 6.86
C GLY A 37 -10.84 15.68 6.87
N LEU A 38 -10.93 14.42 6.42
CA LEU A 38 -9.77 13.54 6.25
C LEU A 38 -9.59 13.18 4.77
N ARG A 39 -8.34 12.99 4.35
CA ARG A 39 -7.97 12.50 3.03
C ARG A 39 -6.97 11.38 3.16
N ARG A 40 -7.31 10.21 2.64
CA ARG A 40 -6.34 9.13 2.43
C ARG A 40 -5.27 9.58 1.44
N ALA A 41 -4.02 9.61 1.88
CA ALA A 41 -2.88 9.81 1.00
C ALA A 41 -2.58 8.52 0.22
N ALA A 42 -2.25 8.66 -1.07
CA ALA A 42 -1.94 7.50 -1.92
C ALA A 42 -0.55 6.93 -1.65
N THR A 43 0.37 7.76 -1.15
CA THR A 43 1.74 7.39 -0.78
C THR A 43 2.17 8.15 0.48
N PRO A 44 3.19 7.70 1.21
CA PRO A 44 3.73 8.44 2.36
C PRO A 44 4.17 9.86 1.98
N ARG A 45 4.69 10.04 0.75
CA ARG A 45 5.14 11.34 0.21
C ARG A 45 4.01 12.34 -0.05
N ASP A 46 2.77 11.88 -0.06
CA ASP A 46 1.55 12.70 -0.22
C ASP A 46 0.83 12.93 1.13
N ALA A 47 1.40 12.46 2.24
CA ALA A 47 0.85 12.63 3.59
C ALA A 47 1.61 13.68 4.39
N ALA A 48 0.93 14.26 5.38
CA ALA A 48 1.57 15.01 6.47
C ALA A 48 1.40 14.29 7.82
N ILE A 49 0.46 13.32 7.89
CA ILE A 49 0.16 12.58 9.11
C ILE A 49 0.32 11.09 8.84
N LEU A 50 1.15 10.42 9.65
CA LEU A 50 1.23 8.97 9.74
C LEU A 50 0.30 8.49 10.86
N LEU A 51 -0.75 7.76 10.49
CA LEU A 51 -1.66 7.12 11.43
C LEU A 51 -1.22 5.67 11.66
N VAL A 52 -0.83 5.35 12.89
CA VAL A 52 -0.55 3.98 13.33
C VAL A 52 -1.82 3.42 13.99
N ALA A 53 -2.57 2.61 13.24
CA ALA A 53 -3.87 2.11 13.67
C ALA A 53 -3.75 0.71 14.29
N GLY A 54 -3.99 0.59 15.59
CA GLY A 54 -3.85 -0.66 16.35
C GLY A 54 -2.44 -0.92 16.85
N ASP A 55 -2.25 -2.11 17.40
CA ASP A 55 -0.96 -2.58 17.93
C ASP A 55 -0.20 -3.35 16.84
N LEU A 56 0.81 -2.70 16.26
CA LEU A 56 1.62 -3.30 15.21
C LEU A 56 2.65 -4.26 15.82
N PRO A 57 2.88 -5.44 15.21
CA PRO A 57 3.94 -6.35 15.64
C PRO A 57 5.33 -5.67 15.65
N GLY A 58 6.16 -6.04 16.62
CA GLY A 58 7.46 -5.38 16.85
C GLY A 58 8.46 -5.50 15.69
N ASP A 59 8.36 -6.55 14.88
CA ASP A 59 9.15 -6.75 13.66
C ASP A 59 8.83 -5.74 12.54
N THR A 60 7.72 -5.01 12.64
CA THR A 60 7.36 -3.94 11.69
C THR A 60 7.95 -2.57 12.04
N ALA A 61 8.65 -2.44 13.18
CA ALA A 61 9.15 -1.16 13.68
C ALA A 61 10.11 -0.46 12.71
N GLU A 62 11.05 -1.21 12.11
CA GLU A 62 12.00 -0.66 11.12
C GLU A 62 11.26 -0.15 9.87
N ALA A 63 10.33 -0.95 9.34
CA ALA A 63 9.52 -0.55 8.19
C ALA A 63 8.66 0.69 8.49
N LEU A 64 8.19 0.83 9.74
CA LEU A 64 7.41 1.99 10.16
C LEU A 64 8.28 3.25 10.23
N SER A 65 9.52 3.16 10.72
CA SER A 65 10.49 4.27 10.68
C SER A 65 10.80 4.70 9.25
N HIS A 66 10.96 3.75 8.32
CA HIS A 66 11.12 4.10 6.91
C HIS A 66 9.91 4.83 6.32
N VAL A 67 8.67 4.42 6.67
CA VAL A 67 7.46 5.11 6.22
C VAL A 67 7.39 6.51 6.83
N HIS A 68 7.68 6.65 8.13
CA HIS A 68 7.73 7.94 8.83
C HIS A 68 8.66 8.92 8.10
N ASP A 69 9.90 8.52 7.83
CA ASP A 69 10.90 9.39 7.20
C ASP A 69 10.61 9.65 5.71
N GLN A 70 9.71 8.89 5.08
CA GLN A 70 9.21 9.16 3.73
C GLN A 70 8.13 10.25 3.69
N LEU A 71 7.53 10.61 4.83
CA LEU A 71 6.63 11.77 4.90
C LEU A 71 7.46 13.06 4.81
N PRO A 72 7.04 14.03 3.98
CA PRO A 72 7.69 15.34 3.93
C PRO A 72 7.48 16.11 5.24
N HIS A 73 8.49 16.86 5.67
CA HIS A 73 8.35 17.86 6.73
C HIS A 73 7.47 19.05 6.27
N PRO A 74 6.73 19.69 7.19
CA PRO A 74 6.48 19.26 8.57
C PRO A 74 5.50 18.09 8.66
N ARG A 75 5.72 17.14 9.59
CA ARG A 75 4.93 15.91 9.72
C ARG A 75 4.52 15.57 11.16
N ALA A 76 3.60 14.63 11.31
CA ALA A 76 3.22 14.09 12.61
C ALA A 76 2.82 12.61 12.58
N THR A 77 3.09 11.90 13.67
CA THR A 77 2.66 10.53 13.91
C THR A 77 1.58 10.49 14.99
N LEU A 78 0.46 9.82 14.68
CA LEU A 78 -0.62 9.60 15.63
C LEU A 78 -0.87 8.11 15.81
N ARG A 79 -0.82 7.65 17.05
CA ARG A 79 -1.21 6.28 17.43
C ARG A 79 -2.69 6.22 17.77
N TRP A 80 -3.38 5.23 17.20
CA TRP A 80 -4.80 4.97 17.42
C TRP A 80 -5.01 3.54 17.92
N GLN A 81 -4.93 3.37 19.24
CA GLN A 81 -5.05 2.07 19.90
C GLN A 81 -6.50 1.76 20.29
N ALA A 82 -7.11 2.60 21.12
CA ALA A 82 -8.43 2.33 21.72
C ALA A 82 -9.44 3.49 21.59
N ASP A 83 -9.02 4.67 21.10
CA ASP A 83 -9.92 5.82 20.97
C ASP A 83 -11.12 5.51 20.08
N ALA A 84 -12.27 6.11 20.39
CA ALA A 84 -13.41 6.10 19.48
C ALA A 84 -13.04 6.82 18.15
N PRO A 85 -13.62 6.40 17.00
CA PRO A 85 -13.35 7.01 15.69
C PRO A 85 -13.47 8.54 15.66
N ASP A 86 -14.44 9.12 16.37
CA ASP A 86 -14.62 10.58 16.43
C ASP A 86 -13.47 11.29 17.16
N ALA A 87 -12.96 10.67 18.24
CA ALA A 87 -11.88 11.23 19.04
C ALA A 87 -10.57 11.22 18.25
N ILE A 88 -10.23 10.12 17.57
CA ILE A 88 -9.04 10.09 16.72
C ILE A 88 -9.17 11.04 15.51
N ALA A 89 -10.34 11.18 14.90
CA ALA A 89 -10.57 12.12 13.81
C ALA A 89 -10.28 13.57 14.26
N ALA A 90 -10.80 13.97 15.42
CA ALA A 90 -10.53 15.29 15.99
C ALA A 90 -9.04 15.52 16.33
N ARG A 91 -8.33 14.47 16.79
CA ARG A 91 -6.88 14.52 17.01
C ARG A 91 -6.11 14.71 15.70
N ILE A 92 -6.50 14.02 14.63
CA ILE A 92 -5.90 14.17 13.30
C ILE A 92 -6.12 15.59 12.76
N GLU A 93 -7.34 16.12 12.84
CA GLU A 93 -7.65 17.49 12.41
C GLU A 93 -6.89 18.53 13.23
N THR A 94 -6.68 18.29 14.53
CA THR A 94 -5.87 19.15 15.39
C THR A 94 -4.40 19.11 14.96
N ALA A 95 -3.82 17.92 14.82
CA ALA A 95 -2.44 17.78 14.36
C ALA A 95 -2.22 18.44 12.99
N TRP A 96 -3.19 18.35 12.07
CA TRP A 96 -3.10 19.02 10.77
C TRP A 96 -3.07 20.54 10.89
N ARG A 97 -3.90 21.11 11.78
CA ARG A 97 -3.88 22.55 12.09
C ARG A 97 -2.53 22.99 12.66
N ASP A 98 -1.98 22.22 13.59
CA ASP A 98 -0.71 22.51 14.25
C ASP A 98 0.46 22.44 13.26
N ILE A 99 0.48 21.43 12.38
CA ILE A 99 1.45 21.32 11.26
C ILE A 99 1.34 22.54 10.34
N CYS A 100 0.13 22.91 9.92
CA CYS A 100 -0.08 24.09 9.07
C CYS A 100 0.37 25.39 9.74
N ALA A 101 0.24 25.48 11.07
CA ALA A 101 0.69 26.63 11.86
C ALA A 101 2.21 26.66 12.08
N GLY A 102 2.92 25.57 11.76
CA GLY A 102 4.34 25.41 12.07
C GLY A 102 4.61 25.12 13.55
N GLU A 103 3.59 24.68 14.28
CA GLU A 103 3.63 24.38 15.72
C GLU A 103 3.96 22.91 16.00
N ARG A 104 3.96 22.08 14.96
CA ARG A 104 4.23 20.65 15.05
C ARG A 104 5.08 20.15 13.88
N ASP A 105 6.15 19.44 14.22
CA ASP A 105 6.99 18.65 13.32
C ASP A 105 7.64 17.50 14.12
N GLU A 106 8.19 16.50 13.44
CA GLU A 106 8.84 15.33 14.04
C GLU A 106 10.19 15.04 13.34
N ASP A 107 11.26 14.92 14.12
CA ASP A 107 12.63 14.62 13.64
C ASP A 107 12.69 13.26 12.92
N ASP A 108 13.65 13.09 12.01
CA ASP A 108 13.90 11.80 11.34
C ASP A 108 14.23 10.70 12.36
N HIS A 109 13.70 9.50 12.12
CA HIS A 109 13.99 8.31 12.95
C HIS A 109 15.28 7.62 12.52
N LEU A 110 15.59 7.66 11.23
CA LEU A 110 16.73 7.00 10.62
C LEU A 110 17.86 8.00 10.38
N PRO A 111 19.13 7.55 10.44
CA PRO A 111 20.26 8.41 10.10
C PRO A 111 20.22 8.81 8.62
N ASP A 112 20.57 10.06 8.33
CA ASP A 112 20.81 10.53 6.96
C ASP A 112 22.19 10.06 6.47
N GLU A 113 22.31 8.75 6.31
CA GLU A 113 23.51 8.09 5.83
C GLU A 113 23.19 7.23 4.60
N PRO A 114 24.10 7.18 3.61
CA PRO A 114 23.90 6.32 2.47
C PRO A 114 23.84 4.86 2.93
N PRO A 115 22.94 4.03 2.36
CA PRO A 115 22.75 2.64 2.80
C PRO A 115 23.99 1.77 2.59
N ASN A 116 24.89 2.19 1.71
CA ASN A 116 26.20 1.58 1.53
C ASN A 116 27.27 2.64 1.76
N ALA A 117 28.25 2.33 2.62
CA ALA A 117 29.42 3.18 2.80
C ALA A 117 30.08 3.47 1.43
N TRP A 118 30.42 4.74 1.19
CA TRP A 118 31.03 5.17 -0.05
C TRP A 118 32.42 4.51 -0.26
N LYS A 119 32.50 3.52 -1.14
CA LYS A 119 33.75 2.83 -1.52
C LYS A 119 34.30 3.41 -2.83
N GLY A 120 34.79 4.64 -2.80
CA GLY A 120 34.97 5.39 -4.05
C GLY A 120 35.99 6.52 -4.10
N ILE A 121 36.98 6.61 -3.20
CA ILE A 121 38.11 7.54 -3.43
C ILE A 121 39.12 6.83 -4.32
N GLY A 122 39.01 7.05 -5.63
CA GLY A 122 40.15 6.84 -6.52
C GLY A 122 41.27 7.82 -6.17
N PRO A 123 42.53 7.56 -6.54
CA PRO A 123 43.68 8.41 -6.20
C PRO A 123 43.58 9.87 -6.67
N HIS A 124 42.57 10.21 -7.47
CA HIS A 124 42.33 11.55 -8.02
C HIS A 124 40.93 12.12 -7.74
N GLY A 125 40.22 11.62 -6.71
CA GLY A 125 38.88 12.13 -6.38
C GLY A 125 37.77 11.78 -7.39
N GLN A 126 38.11 10.99 -8.41
CA GLN A 126 37.17 10.36 -9.34
C GLN A 126 36.79 8.97 -8.82
N GLY A 127 35.57 8.53 -9.14
CA GLY A 127 34.97 7.26 -8.68
C GLY A 127 35.97 6.10 -8.66
N GLY A 128 36.23 5.59 -7.44
CA GLY A 128 37.30 4.64 -7.16
C GLY A 128 37.19 3.27 -7.85
N LYS A 129 38.19 2.43 -7.61
CA LYS A 129 38.38 1.09 -8.21
C LYS A 129 37.21 0.09 -8.08
N GLY A 130 36.10 0.46 -7.44
CA GLY A 130 34.86 -0.33 -7.36
C GLY A 130 33.95 -0.25 -8.60
N MET A 131 34.32 0.52 -9.62
CA MET A 131 33.56 0.65 -10.89
C MET A 131 33.72 -0.55 -11.83
N MET A 132 34.69 -1.45 -11.58
CA MET A 132 35.05 -2.55 -12.47
C MET A 132 34.93 -3.89 -11.74
N GLY A 133 33.69 -4.37 -11.49
CA GLY A 133 33.51 -5.69 -10.86
C GLY A 133 32.16 -5.96 -10.21
N GLY A 134 31.05 -5.85 -10.97
CA GLY A 134 29.78 -6.52 -10.62
C GLY A 134 28.87 -5.88 -9.57
N THR A 135 29.35 -4.92 -8.76
CA THR A 135 28.54 -4.31 -7.69
C THR A 135 28.69 -2.77 -7.63
N PRO A 136 28.24 -2.01 -8.65
CA PRO A 136 28.24 -0.55 -8.60
C PRO A 136 27.48 -0.03 -7.36
N TYR A 137 28.09 0.89 -6.61
CA TYR A 137 27.50 1.47 -5.39
C TYR A 137 27.08 0.44 -4.31
N GLY A 138 27.68 -0.75 -4.29
CA GLY A 138 27.31 -1.81 -3.36
C GLY A 138 25.97 -2.47 -3.66
N ARG A 139 25.36 -2.19 -4.83
CA ARG A 139 24.16 -2.87 -5.32
C ARG A 139 24.55 -3.81 -6.46
N PRO A 140 24.20 -5.11 -6.39
CA PRO A 140 24.43 -6.03 -7.50
C PRO A 140 23.72 -5.51 -8.75
N MET A 141 24.42 -5.52 -9.88
CA MET A 141 23.76 -5.25 -11.17
C MET A 141 22.71 -6.34 -11.42
N ALA A 142 21.53 -5.95 -11.89
CA ALA A 142 20.50 -6.90 -12.30
C ALA A 142 21.08 -7.84 -13.38
N MET A 143 20.97 -9.14 -13.15
CA MET A 143 21.37 -10.13 -14.15
C MET A 143 20.25 -10.33 -15.15
N THR A 144 20.61 -10.53 -16.42
CA THR A 144 19.60 -10.81 -17.45
C THR A 144 19.02 -12.21 -17.28
N GLY A 145 17.76 -12.38 -17.66
CA GLY A 145 17.10 -13.66 -17.77
C GLY A 145 16.21 -13.72 -19.02
N THR A 146 15.75 -14.92 -19.34
CA THR A 146 14.83 -15.13 -20.46
C THR A 146 13.44 -14.62 -20.07
N ASP A 147 12.86 -13.75 -20.89
CA ASP A 147 11.48 -13.26 -20.76
C ASP A 147 10.49 -14.39 -21.02
N ILE A 148 9.44 -14.46 -20.20
CA ILE A 148 8.42 -15.49 -20.31
C ILE A 148 7.49 -15.29 -21.52
N ARG A 149 7.43 -14.06 -22.08
CA ARG A 149 6.52 -13.71 -23.19
C ARG A 149 7.13 -14.03 -24.54
N ASP A 150 8.40 -13.67 -24.74
CA ASP A 150 9.06 -13.69 -26.04
C ASP A 150 10.47 -14.32 -26.05
N GLY A 151 11.00 -14.68 -24.87
CA GLY A 151 12.33 -15.26 -24.75
C GLY A 151 13.49 -14.25 -24.82
N LEU A 152 13.21 -12.94 -24.90
CA LEU A 152 14.26 -11.91 -24.91
C LEU A 152 15.04 -11.89 -23.59
N ARG A 153 16.31 -11.47 -23.66
CA ARG A 153 17.19 -11.34 -22.50
C ARG A 153 17.01 -9.97 -21.86
N LEU A 154 16.19 -9.86 -20.81
CA LEU A 154 15.98 -8.60 -20.08
C LEU A 154 16.46 -8.72 -18.63
N ASP A 155 16.70 -7.56 -18.01
CA ASP A 155 17.15 -7.46 -16.63
C ASP A 155 16.09 -7.95 -15.66
N ARG A 156 16.49 -8.78 -14.69
CA ARG A 156 15.64 -9.22 -13.59
C ARG A 156 15.91 -8.40 -12.34
N TYR A 157 14.85 -7.84 -11.78
CA TYR A 157 14.88 -7.02 -10.57
C TYR A 157 14.07 -7.70 -9.47
N THR A 158 14.75 -8.12 -8.39
CA THR A 158 14.10 -8.70 -7.21
C THR A 158 14.04 -7.67 -6.10
N ALA A 159 12.85 -7.44 -5.55
CA ALA A 159 12.64 -6.52 -4.44
C ALA A 159 11.51 -6.98 -3.51
N ARG A 160 11.53 -6.44 -2.29
CA ARG A 160 10.49 -6.66 -1.28
C ARG A 160 9.48 -5.52 -1.30
N PHE A 161 8.20 -5.88 -1.27
CA PHE A 161 7.06 -4.97 -1.33
C PHE A 161 6.16 -5.22 -0.12
N GLY A 162 6.00 -4.22 0.76
CA GLY A 162 5.25 -4.32 2.02
C GLY A 162 6.02 -3.70 3.19
N PRO A 163 5.53 -3.79 4.43
CA PRO A 163 4.21 -4.30 4.85
C PRO A 163 3.09 -3.24 4.78
N PHE A 164 3.43 -1.98 4.46
CA PHE A 164 2.51 -0.83 4.49
C PHE A 164 2.16 -0.28 3.10
N LEU A 165 2.40 -1.03 2.03
CA LEU A 165 2.04 -0.60 0.67
C LEU A 165 0.51 -0.51 0.53
N PRO A 166 -0.07 0.65 0.15
CA PRO A 166 -1.53 0.86 0.19
C PRO A 166 -2.36 -0.05 -0.72
N MET A 167 -1.74 -0.62 -1.75
CA MET A 167 -2.35 -1.56 -2.69
C MET A 167 -2.33 -3.01 -2.21
N LEU A 168 -1.49 -3.32 -1.22
CA LEU A 168 -1.39 -4.64 -0.60
C LEU A 168 -2.24 -4.69 0.69
N PRO A 169 -2.71 -5.88 1.09
CA PRO A 169 -3.27 -6.07 2.42
C PRO A 169 -2.29 -5.64 3.52
N PRO A 170 -2.77 -5.10 4.65
CA PRO A 170 -1.89 -4.73 5.76
C PRO A 170 -1.04 -5.91 6.22
N GLY A 171 0.27 -5.71 6.32
CA GLY A 171 1.22 -6.74 6.77
C GLY A 171 1.81 -7.61 5.67
N LEU A 172 1.18 -7.70 4.50
CA LEU A 172 1.68 -8.56 3.44
C LEU A 172 3.05 -8.07 2.96
N VAL A 173 4.05 -8.95 2.99
CA VAL A 173 5.36 -8.71 2.38
C VAL A 173 5.59 -9.73 1.29
N LEU A 174 5.78 -9.23 0.06
CA LEU A 174 6.08 -10.04 -1.13
C LEU A 174 7.52 -9.78 -1.56
N GLN A 175 8.29 -10.84 -1.79
CA GLN A 175 9.52 -10.75 -2.56
C GLN A 175 9.20 -11.08 -4.01
N VAL A 176 9.29 -10.10 -4.89
CA VAL A 176 8.87 -10.23 -6.29
C VAL A 176 10.08 -10.04 -7.19
N THR A 177 10.25 -10.95 -8.15
CA THR A 177 11.18 -10.78 -9.27
C THR A 177 10.41 -10.28 -10.48
N LEU A 178 10.73 -9.06 -10.89
CA LEU A 178 10.15 -8.39 -12.05
C LEU A 178 11.11 -8.45 -13.24
N GLN A 179 10.54 -8.57 -14.43
CA GLN A 179 11.24 -8.34 -15.68
C GLN A 179 10.44 -7.31 -16.51
N GLY A 180 10.90 -6.07 -16.48
CA GLY A 180 10.04 -4.93 -16.82
C GLY A 180 8.92 -4.81 -15.79
N ASP A 181 7.68 -4.92 -16.24
CA ASP A 181 6.46 -4.92 -15.43
C ASP A 181 5.88 -6.32 -15.16
N VAL A 182 6.46 -7.38 -15.72
CA VAL A 182 5.96 -8.74 -15.58
C VAL A 182 6.53 -9.42 -14.34
N ILE A 183 5.67 -10.08 -13.56
CA ILE A 183 6.06 -10.91 -12.42
C ILE A 183 6.59 -12.25 -12.93
N CYS A 184 7.89 -12.50 -12.75
CA CYS A 184 8.53 -13.77 -13.10
C CYS A 184 8.60 -14.75 -11.92
N ASP A 185 8.72 -14.23 -10.70
CA ASP A 185 8.78 -15.03 -9.49
C ASP A 185 8.20 -14.24 -8.32
N LEU A 186 7.63 -14.95 -7.35
CA LEU A 186 6.97 -14.36 -6.20
C LEU A 186 7.06 -15.30 -5.00
N ASP A 187 7.54 -14.76 -3.89
CA ASP A 187 7.57 -15.44 -2.61
C ASP A 187 6.90 -14.59 -1.52
N VAL A 188 6.12 -15.23 -0.65
CA VAL A 188 5.41 -14.56 0.44
C VAL A 188 6.31 -14.57 1.67
N GLN A 189 6.95 -13.44 1.95
CA GLN A 189 7.88 -13.31 3.08
C GLN A 189 7.16 -13.16 4.42
N ALA A 190 5.99 -12.51 4.41
CA ALA A 190 5.13 -12.37 5.58
C ALA A 190 3.66 -12.33 5.16
N PRO A 191 2.77 -13.10 5.83
CA PRO A 191 1.35 -13.09 5.52
C PRO A 191 0.68 -11.76 5.93
N PRO A 192 -0.51 -11.43 5.39
CA PRO A 192 -1.27 -10.30 5.88
C PRO A 192 -1.60 -10.43 7.37
N LEU A 193 -1.62 -9.30 8.08
CA LEU A 193 -2.07 -9.23 9.46
C LEU A 193 -3.53 -9.67 9.57
N ALA A 194 -3.88 -10.32 10.68
CA ALA A 194 -5.24 -10.76 10.94
C ALA A 194 -6.21 -9.56 10.91
N GLN A 195 -7.38 -9.72 10.28
CA GLN A 195 -8.41 -8.69 10.24
C GLN A 195 -9.75 -9.25 10.72
N ALA A 196 -10.60 -8.36 11.22
CA ALA A 196 -11.96 -8.71 11.58
C ALA A 196 -12.79 -9.05 10.32
N ALA A 197 -13.86 -9.82 10.49
CA ALA A 197 -14.70 -10.30 9.38
C ALA A 197 -15.34 -9.15 8.57
N ASP A 198 -15.54 -7.98 9.19
CA ASP A 198 -16.09 -6.81 8.53
C ASP A 198 -15.12 -6.15 7.53
N ALA A 199 -13.85 -6.57 7.49
CA ALA A 199 -12.92 -6.19 6.43
C ALA A 199 -13.34 -6.74 5.05
N ASP A 200 -14.10 -7.84 5.02
CA ASP A 200 -14.68 -8.43 3.81
C ASP A 200 -15.99 -7.75 3.38
N ALA A 201 -16.38 -6.65 4.03
CA ALA A 201 -17.60 -5.93 3.69
C ALA A 201 -17.60 -5.51 2.19
N PRO A 202 -18.72 -5.71 1.46
CA PRO A 202 -18.78 -5.48 0.01
C PRO A 202 -18.37 -4.06 -0.41
N ASP A 203 -18.81 -3.06 0.35
CA ASP A 203 -18.51 -1.65 0.11
C ASP A 203 -17.01 -1.35 0.24
N LEU A 204 -16.35 -1.92 1.25
CA LEU A 204 -14.91 -1.78 1.46
C LEU A 204 -14.09 -2.49 0.37
N CYS A 205 -14.50 -3.70 -0.02
CA CYS A 205 -13.83 -4.47 -1.06
C CYS A 205 -13.94 -3.80 -2.44
N ALA A 206 -15.14 -3.32 -2.80
CA ALA A 206 -15.33 -2.54 -4.02
C ALA A 206 -14.54 -1.23 -3.98
N ALA A 207 -14.57 -0.49 -2.87
CA ALA A 207 -13.84 0.76 -2.72
C ALA A 207 -12.32 0.59 -2.91
N ARG A 208 -11.75 -0.50 -2.42
CA ARG A 208 -10.33 -0.84 -2.63
C ARG A 208 -9.98 -0.98 -4.11
N MET A 209 -10.76 -1.75 -4.87
CA MET A 209 -10.52 -1.89 -6.32
C MET A 209 -10.70 -0.56 -7.06
N LEU A 210 -11.74 0.21 -6.70
CA LEU A 210 -12.01 1.50 -7.33
C LEU A 210 -10.87 2.50 -7.10
N ARG A 211 -10.29 2.54 -5.90
CA ARG A 211 -9.09 3.37 -5.63
C ARG A 211 -7.89 2.96 -6.46
N LEU A 212 -7.65 1.65 -6.61
CA LEU A 212 -6.55 1.16 -7.44
C LEU A 212 -6.71 1.56 -8.91
N LEU A 213 -7.95 1.68 -9.39
CA LEU A 213 -8.29 2.15 -10.74
C LEU A 213 -8.27 3.70 -10.87
N GLY A 214 -7.90 4.43 -9.82
CA GLY A 214 -7.92 5.91 -9.81
C GLY A 214 -9.31 6.54 -9.71
N LEU A 215 -10.30 5.78 -9.21
CA LEU A 215 -11.71 6.18 -9.11
C LEU A 215 -12.10 6.53 -7.67
N ASP A 216 -11.33 7.37 -6.99
CA ASP A 216 -11.51 7.72 -5.56
C ASP A 216 -12.91 8.23 -5.23
N ARG A 217 -13.48 9.07 -6.09
CA ARG A 217 -14.86 9.57 -5.92
C ARG A 217 -15.91 8.47 -6.00
N ALA A 218 -15.65 7.41 -6.77
CA ALA A 218 -16.55 6.26 -6.82
C ALA A 218 -16.38 5.39 -5.56
N ALA A 219 -15.13 5.15 -5.14
CA ALA A 219 -14.84 4.45 -3.90
C ALA A 219 -15.53 5.11 -2.70
N HIS A 220 -15.39 6.43 -2.56
CA HIS A 220 -16.03 7.21 -1.50
C HIS A 220 -17.56 7.07 -1.51
N ARG A 221 -18.19 7.17 -2.68
CA ARG A 221 -19.64 6.98 -2.83
C ARG A 221 -20.12 5.59 -2.42
N VAL A 222 -19.38 4.54 -2.81
CA VAL A 222 -19.72 3.16 -2.46
C VAL A 222 -19.68 2.96 -0.94
N MET A 223 -18.66 3.50 -0.26
CA MET A 223 -18.54 3.45 1.21
C MET A 223 -19.64 4.24 1.95
N HIS A 224 -20.34 5.14 1.25
CA HIS A 224 -21.51 5.89 1.79
C HIS A 224 -22.85 5.31 1.30
N GLY A 225 -22.88 4.04 0.87
CA GLY A 225 -24.10 3.34 0.49
C GLY A 225 -24.65 3.71 -0.90
N GLN A 226 -23.88 4.38 -1.76
CA GLN A 226 -24.32 4.79 -3.10
C GLN A 226 -23.85 3.84 -4.21
N SER A 227 -23.77 2.53 -3.93
CA SER A 227 -23.19 1.51 -4.82
C SER A 227 -23.91 1.32 -6.16
N ALA A 228 -25.24 1.47 -6.20
CA ALA A 228 -26.03 1.38 -7.43
C ALA A 228 -25.58 2.41 -8.50
N ARG A 229 -25.05 3.57 -8.08
CA ARG A 229 -24.53 4.62 -8.98
C ARG A 229 -23.14 4.32 -9.53
N ALA A 230 -22.52 3.23 -9.10
CA ALA A 230 -21.22 2.75 -9.58
C ALA A 230 -21.35 1.56 -10.55
N LEU A 231 -22.55 1.06 -10.83
CA LEU A 231 -22.77 -0.09 -11.74
C LEU A 231 -22.36 0.16 -13.20
N TRP A 232 -22.13 1.41 -13.60
CA TRP A 232 -21.54 1.72 -14.91
C TRP A 232 -20.02 1.43 -14.95
N LEU A 233 -19.36 1.28 -13.80
CA LEU A 233 -17.92 0.99 -13.65
C LEU A 233 -17.57 -0.48 -13.89
N ARG A 234 -18.55 -1.33 -14.18
CA ARG A 234 -18.34 -2.74 -14.52
C ARG A 234 -17.36 -2.92 -15.68
N GLY A 235 -17.26 -1.95 -16.59
CA GLY A 235 -16.32 -1.94 -17.71
C GLY A 235 -14.87 -1.62 -17.35
N ALA A 236 -14.59 -1.12 -16.15
CA ALA A 236 -13.26 -0.65 -15.74
C ALA A 236 -12.26 -1.80 -15.49
N VAL A 237 -12.76 -3.02 -15.30
CA VAL A 237 -11.94 -4.23 -15.08
C VAL A 237 -12.03 -5.15 -16.31
N PRO A 238 -10.89 -5.60 -16.88
CA PRO A 238 -10.88 -6.59 -17.95
C PRO A 238 -11.59 -7.90 -17.56
N LYS A 239 -12.22 -8.56 -18.54
CA LYS A 239 -13.09 -9.74 -18.28
C LYS A 239 -12.34 -11.02 -17.88
N ARG A 240 -11.02 -11.10 -18.08
CA ARG A 240 -10.26 -12.36 -18.03
C ARG A 240 -9.18 -12.42 -16.95
N ILE A 241 -8.98 -11.37 -16.19
CA ILE A 241 -7.93 -11.33 -15.16
C ILE A 241 -8.41 -11.97 -13.85
N GLY A 242 -7.49 -12.63 -13.13
CA GLY A 242 -7.72 -13.16 -11.78
C GLY A 242 -8.85 -14.19 -11.70
N ARG A 243 -8.98 -15.09 -12.68
CA ARG A 243 -10.01 -16.13 -12.67
C ARG A 243 -9.70 -17.18 -11.60
N ILE A 244 -10.63 -17.40 -10.69
CA ILE A 244 -10.61 -18.48 -9.68
C ILE A 244 -11.99 -19.12 -9.69
N ASP A 245 -12.06 -20.44 -9.82
CA ASP A 245 -13.31 -21.21 -9.90
C ASP A 245 -14.32 -20.61 -10.90
N GLY A 246 -13.83 -20.18 -12.06
CA GLY A 246 -14.63 -19.59 -13.13
C GLY A 246 -15.01 -18.12 -12.95
N THR A 247 -14.75 -17.51 -11.80
CA THR A 247 -15.11 -16.12 -11.46
C THR A 247 -13.91 -15.19 -11.64
N SER A 248 -14.05 -14.12 -12.44
CA SER A 248 -13.00 -13.12 -12.68
C SER A 248 -12.96 -12.00 -11.63
N ALA A 249 -11.89 -11.21 -11.60
CA ALA A 249 -11.82 -10.00 -10.77
C ALA A 249 -12.99 -9.03 -11.03
N ARG A 250 -13.44 -8.96 -12.30
CA ARG A 250 -14.59 -8.14 -12.70
C ARG A 250 -15.90 -8.64 -12.10
N ASP A 251 -16.10 -9.96 -12.08
CA ASP A 251 -17.32 -10.57 -11.53
C ASP A 251 -17.41 -10.34 -10.02
N ARG A 252 -16.28 -10.43 -9.31
CA ARG A 252 -16.19 -10.09 -7.88
C ARG A 252 -16.50 -8.62 -7.61
N LEU A 253 -15.97 -7.70 -8.43
CA LEU A 253 -16.34 -6.28 -8.33
C LEU A 253 -17.84 -6.05 -8.57
N ILE A 254 -18.44 -6.73 -9.55
CA ILE A 254 -19.88 -6.64 -9.84
C ILE A 254 -20.71 -7.08 -8.64
N ALA A 255 -20.36 -8.21 -8.02
CA ALA A 255 -21.03 -8.74 -6.84
C ALA A 255 -20.92 -7.74 -5.67
N TRP A 256 -19.73 -7.22 -5.39
CA TRP A 256 -19.56 -6.23 -4.33
C TRP A 256 -20.34 -4.93 -4.57
N LEU A 257 -20.40 -4.44 -5.81
CA LEU A 257 -21.22 -3.28 -6.18
C LEU A 257 -22.73 -3.55 -6.06
N ALA A 258 -23.15 -4.81 -6.12
CA ALA A 258 -24.53 -5.22 -5.84
C ALA A 258 -24.83 -5.38 -4.32
N GLY A 259 -23.79 -5.32 -3.48
CA GLY A 259 -23.90 -5.53 -2.03
C GLY A 259 -23.73 -7.00 -1.61
N ASP A 260 -23.35 -7.88 -2.53
CA ASP A 260 -23.16 -9.30 -2.25
C ASP A 260 -21.79 -9.53 -1.59
N THR A 261 -21.75 -10.47 -0.63
CA THR A 261 -20.50 -10.99 -0.11
C THR A 261 -19.88 -11.98 -1.11
N VAL A 262 -18.56 -11.97 -1.22
CA VAL A 262 -17.83 -12.85 -2.12
C VAL A 262 -16.96 -13.78 -1.29
N SER A 263 -17.13 -15.09 -1.48
CA SER A 263 -16.24 -16.10 -0.92
C SER A 263 -15.37 -16.68 -2.02
N VAL A 264 -14.07 -16.82 -1.75
CA VAL A 264 -13.09 -17.38 -2.68
C VAL A 264 -12.26 -18.42 -1.93
N ALA A 265 -12.05 -19.58 -2.56
CA ALA A 265 -11.09 -20.58 -2.08
C ALA A 265 -9.69 -19.94 -1.99
N PRO A 266 -8.83 -20.32 -1.02
CA PRO A 266 -7.49 -19.75 -0.92
C PRO A 266 -6.68 -20.05 -2.19
N PRO A 267 -6.29 -19.05 -3.00
CA PRO A 267 -5.47 -19.30 -4.18
C PRO A 267 -4.01 -19.55 -3.80
N ASP A 268 -3.29 -20.27 -4.67
CA ASP A 268 -1.83 -20.25 -4.72
C ASP A 268 -1.38 -18.90 -5.31
N LEU A 269 -0.88 -18.00 -4.46
CA LEU A 269 -0.51 -16.63 -4.87
C LEU A 269 0.64 -16.60 -5.89
N PRO A 270 1.76 -17.33 -5.70
CA PRO A 270 2.80 -17.46 -6.72
C PRO A 270 2.24 -17.91 -8.07
N ALA A 271 1.44 -19.00 -8.11
CA ALA A 271 0.90 -19.51 -9.36
C ALA A 271 -0.12 -18.54 -10.00
N LEU A 272 -0.93 -17.85 -9.19
CA LEU A 272 -1.95 -16.91 -9.66
C LEU A 272 -1.33 -15.64 -10.27
N LEU A 273 -0.19 -15.19 -9.77
CA LEU A 273 0.44 -13.93 -10.16
C LEU A 273 1.59 -14.10 -11.15
N HIS A 274 2.10 -15.32 -11.33
CA HIS A 274 3.16 -15.60 -12.30
C HIS A 274 2.72 -15.21 -13.72
N GLY A 275 3.49 -14.32 -14.33
CA GLY A 275 3.28 -13.80 -15.68
C GLY A 275 2.21 -12.71 -15.82
N ALA A 276 1.59 -12.29 -14.72
CA ALA A 276 0.79 -11.07 -14.72
C ALA A 276 1.70 -9.84 -14.79
N GLU A 277 1.24 -8.80 -15.47
CA GLU A 277 1.82 -7.46 -15.33
C GLU A 277 1.55 -6.92 -13.91
N TRP A 278 2.41 -6.05 -13.41
CA TRP A 278 2.32 -5.50 -12.05
C TRP A 278 0.95 -4.89 -11.76
N ALA A 279 0.41 -4.10 -12.69
CA ALA A 279 -0.90 -3.49 -12.54
C ALA A 279 -2.03 -4.53 -12.49
N GLU A 280 -1.94 -5.58 -13.31
CA GLU A 280 -2.89 -6.70 -13.29
C GLU A 280 -2.80 -7.46 -11.97
N ALA A 281 -1.59 -7.77 -11.50
CA ALA A 281 -1.35 -8.46 -10.25
C ALA A 281 -1.94 -7.71 -9.05
N MET A 282 -1.73 -6.38 -8.98
CA MET A 282 -2.34 -5.57 -7.92
C MET A 282 -3.87 -5.59 -7.98
N LEU A 283 -4.44 -5.59 -9.19
CA LEU A 283 -5.90 -5.66 -9.37
C LEU A 283 -6.46 -7.05 -9.03
N ILE A 284 -5.72 -8.11 -9.32
CA ILE A 284 -6.04 -9.48 -8.91
C ILE A 284 -6.06 -9.56 -7.37
N LEU A 285 -5.01 -9.11 -6.70
CA LEU A 285 -4.94 -9.08 -5.23
C LEU A 285 -6.07 -8.23 -4.62
N ALA A 286 -6.30 -7.02 -5.15
CA ALA A 286 -7.38 -6.15 -4.68
C ALA A 286 -8.79 -6.73 -4.89
N SER A 287 -8.94 -7.67 -5.83
CA SER A 287 -10.20 -8.38 -6.11
C SER A 287 -10.46 -9.59 -5.22
N LEU A 288 -9.55 -9.94 -4.32
CA LEU A 288 -9.73 -11.04 -3.36
C LEU A 288 -10.20 -10.51 -2.00
N PRO A 289 -11.20 -11.11 -1.34
CA PRO A 289 -11.56 -10.73 0.03
C PRO A 289 -10.33 -10.79 0.95
N PRO A 290 -10.13 -9.83 1.87
CA PRO A 290 -9.05 -9.89 2.86
C PRO A 290 -8.92 -11.25 3.54
N SER A 291 -10.03 -11.89 3.93
CA SER A 291 -9.99 -13.23 4.54
C SER A 291 -9.41 -14.31 3.62
N ALA A 292 -9.65 -14.22 2.31
CA ALA A 292 -9.11 -15.18 1.33
C ALA A 292 -7.60 -15.02 1.17
N LEU A 293 -7.10 -13.78 1.17
CA LEU A 293 -5.65 -13.49 1.14
C LEU A 293 -4.94 -13.96 2.41
N ILE A 294 -5.55 -13.75 3.58
CA ILE A 294 -5.03 -14.25 4.86
C ILE A 294 -4.94 -15.79 4.84
N ARG A 295 -5.99 -16.49 4.37
CA ARG A 295 -5.98 -17.96 4.26
C ARG A 295 -4.93 -18.46 3.27
N ALA A 296 -4.81 -17.82 2.11
CA ALA A 296 -3.84 -18.18 1.07
C ALA A 296 -2.40 -18.06 1.56
N ALA A 297 -2.06 -16.95 2.22
CA ALA A 297 -0.70 -16.71 2.70
C ALA A 297 -0.33 -17.57 3.91
N ARG A 298 -1.29 -17.92 4.78
CA ARG A 298 -1.05 -18.80 5.95
C ARG A 298 -0.98 -20.29 5.60
N GLY A 299 -1.60 -20.70 4.49
CA GLY A 299 -1.50 -22.08 4.00
C GLY A 299 -0.07 -22.51 3.68
N VAL A 300 0.85 -21.55 3.50
CA VAL A 300 2.29 -21.77 3.26
C VAL A 300 3.04 -22.11 4.55
N GLU A 301 2.56 -21.71 5.74
CA GLU A 301 3.20 -22.07 7.03
C GLU A 301 2.92 -23.52 7.46
N ALA A 302 2.04 -24.24 6.77
CA ALA A 302 1.62 -25.60 7.11
C ALA A 302 2.11 -26.70 6.15
N ALA A 303 3.03 -26.38 5.23
CA ALA A 303 3.60 -27.32 4.25
C ALA A 303 5.12 -27.49 4.43
#